data_AF-A0A0B5EVC2-F1
#
_entry.id   AF-A0A0B5EVC2-F1
#
_cell.length_a   1.000
_cell.length_b   1.000
_cell.length_c   1.000
_cell.angle_alpha   90.00
_cell.angle_beta   90.00
_cell.angle_gamma   90.00
#
_symmetry.space_group_name_H-M   'P 1'
#
loop_
_entity.id
_entity.type
_entity.pdbx_description
1 polymer ?
#
loop_
_entity_poly.entity_id
_entity_poly.type
_entity_poly.pdbx_seq_one_letter_code
_entity_poly.pdbx_strand_id
1 'polypeptide(L)'
;MTTTLRPVEPLQRGEGGALSRRYQVCVNGRPVGLVHLATDPERGPGVAQVRELRIQEADRHRGRGTVAALAAEEIARDWGCGAITVTLPGDATPGLRLARALGYLPGGDPEAAGADGSGPLEKSLR
;
A
#
# COMPACT_ATOMS: atom_id res chain seq x y z
N MET A 1 12.15 -7.44 -17.37
CA MET A 1 12.55 -6.25 -16.58
C MET A 1 11.92 -6.36 -15.19
N THR A 2 12.74 -6.60 -14.17
CA THR A 2 12.26 -7.03 -12.84
C THR A 2 11.99 -5.83 -11.94
N THR A 3 10.82 -5.77 -11.32
CA THR A 3 10.50 -4.80 -10.24
C THR A 3 10.64 -5.51 -8.90
N THR A 4 11.28 -4.88 -7.91
CA THR A 4 11.38 -5.39 -6.55
C THR A 4 11.11 -4.30 -5.52
N LEU A 5 10.76 -4.70 -4.30
CA LEU A 5 10.79 -3.82 -3.12
C LEU A 5 12.08 -4.05 -2.35
N ARG A 6 12.84 -2.99 -2.09
CA ARG A 6 14.07 -3.02 -1.30
C ARG A 6 13.86 -2.23 -0.01
N PRO A 7 14.02 -2.83 1.18
CA PRO A 7 13.94 -2.08 2.43
C PRO A 7 14.96 -0.94 2.47
N VAL A 8 14.54 0.25 2.90
CA VAL A 8 15.44 1.40 3.10
C VAL A 8 15.84 1.61 4.55
N GLU A 9 15.11 0.99 5.47
CA GLU A 9 15.28 1.12 6.92
C GLU A 9 15.02 -0.25 7.59
N PRO A 10 15.46 -0.49 8.83
CA PRO A 10 15.01 -1.63 9.63
C PRO A 10 13.50 -1.60 9.85
N LEU A 11 12.89 -2.77 10.10
CA LEU A 11 11.47 -2.84 10.49
C LEU A 11 11.27 -2.09 11.80
N GLN A 12 10.44 -1.05 11.79
CA GLN A 12 10.08 -0.29 12.98
C GLN A 12 8.97 -1.03 13.73
N ARG A 13 9.11 -1.08 15.06
CA ARG A 13 8.14 -1.70 15.98
C ARG A 13 7.67 -0.64 16.97
N GLY A 14 6.36 -0.38 16.99
CA GLY A 14 5.72 0.55 17.90
C GLY A 14 4.96 -0.16 19.02
N GLU A 15 4.27 0.63 19.84
CA GLU A 15 3.38 0.14 20.89
C GLU A 15 2.26 -0.74 20.31
N GLY A 16 1.71 -1.66 21.11
CA GLY A 16 0.61 -2.53 20.68
C GLY A 16 0.95 -3.50 19.53
N GLY A 17 2.24 -3.71 19.24
CA GLY A 17 2.68 -4.56 18.15
C GLY A 17 2.65 -3.88 16.77
N ALA A 18 2.54 -2.54 16.71
CA ALA A 18 2.52 -1.82 15.45
C ALA A 18 3.80 -2.05 14.65
N LEU A 19 3.67 -2.30 13.35
CA LEU A 19 4.80 -2.47 12.42
C LEU A 19 4.79 -1.36 11.37
N SER A 20 5.96 -0.88 10.98
CA SER A 20 6.10 0.09 9.89
C SER A 20 7.44 -0.04 9.19
N ARG A 21 7.45 0.09 7.86
CA ARG A 21 8.68 0.08 7.08
C ARG A 21 8.50 0.74 5.72
N ARG A 22 9.52 1.48 5.30
CA ARG A 22 9.66 1.98 3.93
C ARG A 22 10.47 1.03 3.04
N TYR A 23 10.07 1.00 1.78
CA TYR A 23 10.70 0.24 0.71
C TYR A 23 10.89 1.12 -0.52
N GLN A 24 12.05 1.04 -1.15
CA GLN A 24 12.24 1.52 -2.50
C GLN A 24 11.62 0.54 -3.49
N VAL A 25 10.89 1.07 -4.46
CA VAL A 25 10.54 0.32 -5.68
C VAL A 25 11.75 0.40 -6.60
N CYS A 26 12.37 -0.73 -6.89
CA CYS A 26 13.55 -0.81 -7.75
C CYS A 26 13.20 -1.50 -9.06
N VAL A 27 13.80 -1.04 -10.16
CA VAL A 27 13.80 -1.75 -11.44
C VAL A 27 15.20 -2.06 -11.86
N ASN A 28 15.52 -3.35 -11.99
CA ASN A 28 16.88 -3.84 -12.21
C ASN A 28 17.91 -3.15 -11.27
N GLY A 29 17.52 -2.89 -10.01
CA GLY A 29 18.35 -2.21 -9.00
C GLY A 29 18.26 -0.68 -8.96
N ARG A 30 17.78 0.00 -10.02
CA ARG A 30 17.58 1.46 -10.00
C ARG A 30 16.32 1.83 -9.22
N PRO A 31 16.36 2.75 -8.24
CA PRO A 31 15.16 3.21 -7.55
C PRO A 31 14.26 4.02 -8.50
N VAL A 32 12.97 3.69 -8.52
CA VAL A 32 11.93 4.32 -9.36
C VAL A 32 10.69 4.75 -8.57
N GLY A 33 10.70 4.57 -7.25
CA GLY A 33 9.53 4.81 -6.42
C GLY A 33 9.73 4.39 -4.97
N LEU A 34 8.65 4.50 -4.21
CA LEU A 34 8.60 4.20 -2.78
C LEU A 34 7.28 3.50 -2.44
N VAL A 35 7.33 2.60 -1.46
CA VAL A 35 6.19 2.10 -0.70
C VAL A 35 6.45 2.37 0.78
N HIS A 36 5.47 2.93 1.49
CA HIS A 36 5.43 2.94 2.95
C HIS A 36 4.28 2.05 3.42
N LEU A 37 4.63 0.95 4.07
CA LEU A 37 3.69 0.01 4.66
C LEU A 37 3.72 0.13 6.19
N ALA A 38 2.55 0.08 6.81
CA ALA A 38 2.40 0.03 8.27
C ALA A 38 1.21 -0.85 8.67
N THR A 39 1.12 -1.27 9.93
CA THR A 39 -0.14 -1.76 10.49
C THR A 39 -1.08 -0.60 10.79
N ASP A 40 -2.37 -0.85 10.69
CA ASP A 40 -3.41 0.13 10.96
C ASP A 40 -3.54 0.36 12.48
N PRO A 41 -3.36 1.60 12.97
CA PRO A 41 -3.43 1.88 14.40
C PRO A 41 -4.86 1.79 14.97
N GLU A 42 -5.89 2.00 14.16
CA GLU A 42 -7.30 2.00 14.58
C GLU A 42 -7.90 0.60 14.55
N ARG A 43 -7.47 -0.23 13.58
CA ARG A 43 -7.96 -1.61 13.40
C ARG A 43 -7.04 -2.67 13.99
N GLY A 44 -5.87 -2.27 14.46
CA GLY A 44 -4.91 -3.12 15.15
C GLY A 44 -3.95 -3.87 14.22
N PRO A 45 -3.03 -4.67 14.79
CA PRO A 45 -1.89 -5.25 14.07
C PRO A 45 -2.27 -6.30 13.00
N GLY A 46 -3.51 -6.79 13.00
CA GLY A 46 -4.02 -7.74 12.00
C GLY A 46 -4.37 -7.11 10.64
N VAL A 47 -4.34 -5.78 10.52
CA VAL A 47 -4.65 -5.06 9.29
C VAL A 47 -3.47 -4.19 8.90
N ALA A 48 -2.99 -4.33 7.66
CA ALA A 48 -1.97 -3.47 7.09
C ALA A 48 -2.58 -2.25 6.38
N GLN A 49 -1.80 -1.20 6.23
CA GLN A 49 -2.14 0.00 5.48
C GLN A 49 -0.96 0.43 4.61
N VAL A 50 -1.21 0.61 3.32
CA VAL A 50 -0.30 1.30 2.40
C VAL A 50 -0.47 2.80 2.63
N ARG A 51 0.47 3.41 3.33
CA ARG A 51 0.48 4.86 3.62
C ARG A 51 0.96 5.69 2.43
N GLU A 52 1.88 5.13 1.66
CA GLU A 52 2.38 5.75 0.44
C GLU A 52 2.70 4.68 -0.59
N LEU A 53 2.28 4.91 -1.83
CA LEU A 53 2.79 4.22 -3.01
C LEU A 53 2.99 5.26 -4.11
N ARG A 54 4.25 5.47 -4.49
CA ARG A 54 4.60 6.43 -5.53
C ARG A 54 5.56 5.80 -6.52
N ILE A 55 5.26 5.96 -7.81
CA ILE A 55 6.18 5.68 -8.92
C ILE A 55 6.55 7.00 -9.57
N GLN A 56 7.86 7.20 -9.80
CA GLN A 56 8.40 8.32 -10.54
C GLN A 56 7.76 8.40 -11.92
N GLU A 57 7.47 9.63 -12.37
CA GLU A 57 6.65 9.86 -13.56
C GLU A 57 7.19 9.16 -14.82
N ALA A 58 8.50 9.23 -15.03
CA ALA A 58 9.19 8.57 -16.15
C ALA A 58 9.03 7.03 -16.16
N ASP A 59 8.71 6.43 -15.02
CA ASP A 59 8.60 4.97 -14.82
C ASP A 59 7.13 4.49 -14.68
N ARG A 60 6.15 5.39 -14.85
CA ARG A 60 4.70 5.06 -14.81
C ARG A 60 4.23 4.32 -16.06
N HIS A 61 3.03 3.74 -16.00
CA HIS A 61 2.39 3.00 -17.11
C HIS A 61 3.17 1.79 -17.62
N ARG A 62 4.09 1.25 -16.81
CA ARG A 62 4.88 0.03 -17.08
C ARG A 62 4.58 -1.11 -16.10
N GLY A 63 3.45 -1.06 -15.39
CA GLY A 63 3.04 -2.06 -14.38
C GLY A 63 3.79 -2.00 -13.04
N ARG A 64 4.68 -1.01 -12.83
CA ARG A 64 5.49 -0.91 -11.59
C ARG A 64 4.65 -0.69 -10.33
N GLY A 65 3.61 0.13 -10.43
CA GLY A 65 2.68 0.35 -9.31
C GLY A 65 1.92 -0.92 -8.94
N THR A 66 1.51 -1.71 -9.92
CA THR A 66 0.86 -3.01 -9.72
C THR A 66 1.78 -3.98 -8.99
N VAL A 67 3.03 -4.13 -9.46
CA VAL A 67 3.98 -5.04 -8.80
C VAL A 67 4.33 -4.55 -7.39
N ALA A 68 4.49 -3.23 -7.20
CA ALA A 68 4.74 -2.65 -5.87
C ALA A 68 3.59 -2.92 -4.89
N ALA A 69 2.34 -2.78 -5.34
CA ALA A 69 1.16 -3.07 -4.52
C ALA A 69 1.07 -4.57 -4.17
N LEU A 70 1.24 -5.47 -5.14
CA LEU A 70 1.23 -6.91 -4.90
C LEU A 70 2.36 -7.35 -3.95
N ALA A 71 3.55 -6.76 -4.08
CA ALA A 71 4.65 -7.03 -3.16
C ALA A 71 4.35 -6.48 -1.75
N ALA A 72 3.66 -5.35 -1.63
CA ALA A 72 3.22 -4.83 -0.34
C ALA A 72 2.18 -5.75 0.33
N GLU A 73 1.26 -6.34 -0.45
CA GLU A 73 0.33 -7.35 0.03
C GLU A 73 1.06 -8.57 0.61
N GLU A 74 2.11 -9.04 -0.08
CA GLU A 74 2.89 -10.18 0.40
C GLU A 74 3.64 -9.88 1.69
N ILE A 75 4.26 -8.71 1.78
CA ILE A 75 4.92 -8.26 3.01
C ILE A 75 3.90 -8.14 4.16
N ALA A 76 2.67 -7.70 3.87
CA ALA A 76 1.62 -7.66 4.87
C ALA A 76 1.24 -9.06 5.38
N ARG A 77 1.21 -10.08 4.50
CA ARG A 77 1.04 -11.48 4.91
C ARG A 77 2.20 -11.96 5.78
N ASP A 78 3.43 -11.61 5.44
CA ASP A 78 4.62 -11.93 6.24
C ASP A 78 4.58 -11.29 7.64
N TRP A 79 3.89 -10.15 7.77
CA TRP A 79 3.64 -9.49 9.05
C TRP A 79 2.49 -10.14 9.85
N GLY A 80 1.77 -11.09 9.26
CA GLY A 80 0.61 -11.75 9.85
C GLY A 80 -0.72 -11.00 9.65
N CYS A 81 -0.77 -10.00 8.76
CA CYS A 81 -2.00 -9.26 8.49
C CYS A 81 -2.95 -10.08 7.60
N GLY A 82 -4.24 -10.11 7.97
CA GLY A 82 -5.30 -10.78 7.21
C GLY A 82 -6.03 -9.87 6.22
N ALA A 83 -5.78 -8.57 6.26
CA ALA A 83 -6.32 -7.57 5.35
C ALA A 83 -5.33 -6.43 5.16
N ILE A 84 -5.50 -5.68 4.07
CA ILE A 84 -4.72 -4.47 3.77
C ILE A 84 -5.62 -3.37 3.25
N THR A 85 -5.29 -2.13 3.57
CA THR A 85 -6.01 -0.96 3.06
C THR A 85 -5.14 0.10 2.45
N VAL A 86 -5.78 0.96 1.67
CA VAL A 86 -5.20 2.17 1.11
C VAL A 86 -6.24 3.28 1.13
N THR A 87 -5.80 4.49 1.42
CA THR A 87 -6.60 5.71 1.23
C THR A 87 -6.07 6.44 0.01
N LEU A 88 -6.97 6.80 -0.90
CA LEU A 88 -6.63 7.52 -2.12
C LEU A 88 -7.22 8.93 -2.03
N PRO A 89 -6.49 9.99 -2.42
CA PRO A 89 -7.09 11.29 -2.66
C PRO A 89 -8.27 11.17 -3.64
N GLY A 90 -9.33 11.96 -3.45
CA GLY A 90 -10.55 11.83 -4.26
C GLY A 90 -10.35 12.02 -5.77
N ASP A 91 -9.29 12.70 -6.19
CA ASP A 91 -8.93 12.92 -7.59
C ASP A 91 -7.95 11.88 -8.17
N ALA A 92 -7.48 10.91 -7.37
CA ALA A 92 -6.46 9.93 -7.74
C ALA A 92 -7.02 8.80 -8.64
N THR A 93 -7.60 9.16 -9.78
CA THR A 93 -8.25 8.26 -10.74
C THR A 93 -7.37 7.07 -11.16
N PRO A 94 -6.06 7.23 -11.49
CA PRO A 94 -5.20 6.09 -11.80
C PRO A 94 -5.01 5.13 -10.62
N GLY A 95 -4.93 5.68 -9.40
CA GLY A 95 -4.82 4.90 -8.17
C GLY A 95 -6.09 4.08 -7.92
N LEU A 96 -7.27 4.69 -8.09
CA LEU A 96 -8.55 4.03 -7.91
C LEU A 96 -8.74 2.88 -8.91
N ARG A 97 -8.37 3.08 -10.18
CA ARG A 97 -8.42 2.03 -11.20
C ARG A 97 -7.49 0.87 -10.86
N LEU A 98 -6.27 1.16 -10.39
CA LEU A 98 -5.32 0.14 -9.96
C LEU A 98 -5.87 -0.65 -8.76
N ALA A 99 -6.35 0.04 -7.73
CA ALA A 99 -6.88 -0.60 -6.52
C ALA A 99 -8.06 -1.54 -6.86
N ARG A 100 -9.02 -1.07 -7.67
CA ARG A 100 -10.14 -1.91 -8.15
C ARG A 100 -9.67 -3.12 -8.95
N ALA A 101 -8.71 -2.95 -9.85
CA ALA A 101 -8.16 -4.05 -10.64
C ALA A 101 -7.44 -5.10 -9.77
N LEU A 102 -6.91 -4.69 -8.62
CA LEU A 102 -6.28 -5.57 -7.63
C LEU A 102 -7.28 -6.18 -6.64
N GLY A 103 -8.57 -5.87 -6.75
CA GLY A 103 -9.64 -6.40 -5.90
C GLY A 103 -9.86 -5.65 -4.60
N TYR A 104 -9.36 -4.41 -4.47
CA TYR A 104 -9.72 -3.56 -3.35
C TYR A 104 -11.15 -3.05 -3.51
N LEU A 105 -11.92 -3.16 -2.44
CA LEU A 105 -13.32 -2.74 -2.33
C LEU A 105 -13.41 -1.58 -1.33
N PRO A 106 -14.41 -0.70 -1.42
CA PRO A 106 -14.68 0.26 -0.35
C PRO A 106 -14.81 -0.47 0.99
N GLY A 107 -14.00 -0.08 1.98
CA GLY A 107 -14.00 -0.65 3.33
C GLY A 107 -14.52 0.34 4.35
N GLY A 108 -15.18 -0.14 5.41
CA GLY A 108 -15.72 0.71 6.48
C GLY A 108 -17.01 1.46 6.13
N ASP A 109 -17.48 2.28 7.07
CA ASP A 109 -18.68 3.10 6.88
C ASP A 109 -18.44 4.21 5.84
N PRO A 110 -19.35 4.40 4.86
CA PRO A 110 -19.20 5.40 3.80
C PRO A 110 -19.19 6.84 4.33
N GLU A 111 -19.58 7.07 5.59
CA GLU A 111 -19.54 8.37 6.27
C GLU A 111 -18.11 8.84 6.61
N ALA A 112 -17.13 7.94 6.61
CA ALA A 112 -15.72 8.27 6.82
C ALA A 112 -15.02 8.80 5.55
N ALA A 113 -15.75 8.94 4.43
CA ALA A 113 -15.21 9.57 3.23
C ALA A 113 -14.89 11.04 3.54
N GLY A 114 -13.61 11.42 3.40
CA GLY A 114 -13.18 12.79 3.59
C GLY A 114 -13.94 13.75 2.68
N ALA A 115 -13.98 15.04 3.02
CA ALA A 115 -14.68 16.07 2.25
C ALA A 115 -14.23 16.17 0.78
N ASP A 116 -13.09 15.57 0.43
CA ASP A 116 -12.53 15.46 -0.92
C ASP A 116 -13.00 14.22 -1.69
N GLY A 117 -13.83 13.35 -1.09
CA GLY A 117 -14.25 12.07 -1.66
C GLY A 117 -13.20 10.96 -1.50
N SER A 118 -12.17 11.17 -0.68
CA SER A 118 -11.22 10.11 -0.31
C SER A 118 -11.89 9.12 0.61
N GLY A 119 -11.89 7.84 0.25
CA GLY A 119 -12.43 6.75 1.06
C GLY A 119 -11.41 5.63 1.21
N PRO A 120 -11.36 4.95 2.36
CA PRO A 120 -10.51 3.77 2.51
C PRO A 120 -11.01 2.64 1.60
N LEU A 121 -10.06 2.03 0.90
CA LEU A 121 -10.27 0.80 0.14
C LEU A 121 -9.56 -0.34 0.88
N GLU A 122 -10.21 -1.49 0.96
CA GLU A 122 -9.74 -2.68 1.67
C GLU A 122 -9.71 -3.91 0.76
N LYS A 123 -8.74 -4.78 1.02
CA LYS A 123 -8.63 -6.11 0.42
C LYS A 123 -8.31 -7.14 1.51
N SER A 124 -9.05 -8.24 1.50
CA SER A 124 -8.74 -9.45 2.29
C SER A 124 -7.51 -10.15 1.71
N LEU A 125 -6.57 -10.56 2.58
CA LEU A 125 -5.31 -11.22 2.20
C LEU A 125 -5.33 -12.75 2.35
N ARG A 126 -6.51 -13.35 2.61
CA ARG A 126 -6.69 -14.81 2.70
C ARG A 126 -6.24 -15.54 1.44
#